data_AF-A0A7S1A3Y9-F1
#
_entry.id   AF-A0A7S1A3Y9-F1
#
_cell.length_a   1.000
_cell.length_b   1.000
_cell.length_c   1.000
_cell.angle_alpha   90.00
_cell.angle_beta   90.00
_cell.angle_gamma   90.00
#
_symmetry.space_group_name_H-M   'P 1'
#
loop_
_entity.id
_entity.type
_entity.pdbx_description
1 polymer ?
#
loop_
_entity_poly.entity_id
_entity_poly.type
_entity_poly.pdbx_seq_one_letter_code
_entity_poly.pdbx_strand_id
1 'polypeptide(L)'
;DNMFNSVGLLFLMLYMALSLLALSPFQCLESPNGTSSMSSNPTVLCDASSQYVSMATLGVCGLLAYSVLSLALVAWVTLQYPAMISSGRGCMITVRYRFLFLRFSSSC
;
A
#
# COMPACT_ATOMS: atom_id res chain seq x y z
N ASP A 1 4.07 14.99 -18.83
CA ASP A 1 3.84 13.57 -18.45
C ASP A 1 4.82 13.00 -17.44
N ASN A 2 6.11 13.33 -17.52
CA ASN A 2 7.13 12.78 -16.60
C ASN A 2 6.87 13.10 -15.12
N MET A 3 6.37 14.30 -14.78
CA MET A 3 6.07 14.66 -13.39
C MET A 3 4.95 13.78 -12.78
N PHE A 4 3.89 13.47 -13.54
CA PHE A 4 2.80 12.63 -13.05
C PHE A 4 3.25 11.19 -12.81
N ASN A 5 4.09 10.65 -13.68
CA ASN A 5 4.68 9.32 -13.49
C ASN A 5 5.63 9.27 -12.28
N SER A 6 6.49 10.28 -12.11
CA SER A 6 7.39 10.33 -10.96
C SER A 6 6.63 10.46 -9.64
N VAL A 7 5.58 11.29 -9.61
CA VAL A 7 4.71 11.43 -8.43
C VAL A 7 3.94 10.13 -8.15
N GLY A 8 3.39 9.48 -9.17
CA GLY A 8 2.69 8.18 -9.01
C GLY A 8 3.62 7.06 -8.53
N LEU A 9 4.86 7.02 -9.04
CA LEU A 9 5.86 6.05 -8.60
C LEU A 9 6.30 6.32 -7.16
N LEU A 10 6.57 7.59 -6.80
CA LEU A 10 6.93 7.98 -5.44
C LEU A 10 5.80 7.65 -4.45
N PHE A 11 4.54 7.92 -4.85
CA PHE A 11 3.37 7.54 -4.07
C PHE A 11 3.30 6.02 -3.85
N LEU A 12 3.56 5.22 -4.88
CA LEU A 12 3.56 3.75 -4.77
C LEU A 12 4.66 3.23 -3.84
N MET A 13 5.87 3.81 -3.92
CA MET A 13 6.97 3.46 -3.01
C MET A 13 6.63 3.80 -1.56
N LEU A 14 6.12 5.00 -1.31
CA LEU A 14 5.69 5.43 0.01
C LEU A 14 4.55 4.56 0.55
N TYR A 15 3.59 4.21 -0.30
CA TYR A 15 2.50 3.29 0.04
C TYR A 15 3.03 1.93 0.51
N MET A 16 3.99 1.32 -0.22
CA MET A 16 4.57 0.04 0.19
C MET A 16 5.31 0.16 1.52
N ALA A 17 6.10 1.23 1.71
CA ALA A 17 6.81 1.45 2.96
C ALA A 17 5.87 1.64 4.16
N LEU A 18 4.83 2.47 4.00
CA LEU A 18 3.83 2.70 5.05
C LEU A 18 3.02 1.45 5.36
N SER A 19 2.70 0.63 4.34
CA SER A 19 1.99 -0.64 4.53
C SER A 19 2.82 -1.63 5.34
N LEU A 20 4.13 -1.72 5.09
CA LEU A 20 5.03 -2.56 5.87
C LEU A 20 5.14 -2.10 7.33
N LEU A 21 5.22 -0.79 7.55
CA LEU A 21 5.22 -0.22 8.90
C LEU A 21 3.91 -0.50 9.64
N ALA A 22 2.77 -0.36 8.97
CA ALA A 22 1.45 -0.66 9.54
C ALA A 22 1.26 -2.15 9.85
N LEU A 23 1.97 -3.05 9.14
CA LEU A 23 1.96 -4.49 9.40
C LEU A 23 2.89 -4.91 10.55
N SER A 24 3.91 -4.12 10.86
CA SER A 24 4.90 -4.43 11.90
C SER A 24 4.30 -4.83 13.26
N PRO A 25 3.26 -4.16 13.83
CA PRO A 25 2.69 -4.54 15.12
C PRO A 25 1.97 -5.89 15.13
N PHE A 26 1.63 -6.45 13.97
CA PHE A 26 0.95 -7.74 13.87
C PHE A 26 1.93 -8.92 13.79
N GLN A 27 3.23 -8.66 13.68
CA GLN A 27 4.27 -9.70 13.67
C GLN A 27 4.69 -10.01 15.10
N CYS A 28 3.98 -10.92 15.75
CA CYS A 28 4.31 -11.40 17.10
C CYS A 28 5.05 -12.73 17.04
N LEU A 29 6.12 -12.84 17.81
CA LEU A 29 6.90 -14.06 17.96
C LEU A 29 6.67 -14.63 19.35
N GLU A 30 6.39 -15.92 19.41
CA GLU A 30 6.17 -16.64 20.66
C GLU A 30 7.51 -16.96 21.32
N SER A 31 7.69 -16.53 22.56
CA SER A 31 8.87 -16.85 23.36
C SER A 31 8.64 -18.15 24.13
N PRO A 32 9.71 -18.93 24.43
CA PRO A 32 9.61 -20.16 25.21
C PRO A 32 9.08 -19.97 26.65
N ASN A 33 8.93 -18.71 27.10
CA ASN A 33 8.35 -18.34 28.39
C ASN A 33 6.80 -18.24 28.36
N GLY A 34 6.17 -18.59 27.23
CA GLY A 34 4.71 -18.51 27.04
C GLY A 34 4.19 -17.10 26.72
N THR A 35 5.08 -16.13 26.54
CA THR A 35 4.73 -14.74 26.20
C THR A 35 5.01 -14.46 24.72
N SER A 36 4.10 -13.75 24.06
CA SER A 36 4.30 -13.30 22.67
C SER A 36 4.79 -11.85 22.64
N SER A 37 5.89 -11.60 21.95
CA SER A 37 6.51 -10.26 21.83
C SER A 37 6.61 -9.84 20.37
N MET A 38 6.54 -8.53 20.12
CA MET A 38 6.57 -7.98 18.77
C MET A 38 7.97 -8.18 18.13
N SER A 39 8.03 -8.68 16.90
CA SER A 39 9.28 -8.98 16.18
C SER A 39 10.16 -7.74 15.99
N SER A 40 9.54 -6.60 15.69
CA SER A 40 10.24 -5.32 15.53
C SER A 40 10.71 -4.70 16.85
N ASN A 41 10.09 -5.07 17.98
CA ASN A 41 10.45 -4.54 19.29
C ASN A 41 10.09 -5.55 20.40
N PRO A 42 11.06 -6.35 20.89
CA PRO A 42 10.80 -7.41 21.87
C PRO A 42 10.37 -6.89 23.24
N THR A 43 10.48 -5.58 23.50
CA THR A 43 9.98 -4.95 24.74
C THR A 43 8.46 -4.85 24.76
N VAL A 44 7.79 -4.86 23.60
CA VAL A 44 6.33 -4.77 23.51
C VAL A 44 5.73 -6.18 23.47
N LEU A 45 5.00 -6.52 24.53
CA LEU A 45 4.23 -7.76 24.63
C LEU A 45 2.91 -7.64 23.85
N CYS A 46 2.63 -8.65 23.02
CA CYS A 46 1.42 -8.77 22.21
C CYS A 46 0.19 -9.23 23.01
N ASP A 47 0.32 -9.40 24.32
CA ASP A 47 -0.75 -9.86 25.23
C ASP A 47 -1.68 -8.70 25.65
N ALA A 48 -2.16 -7.92 24.69
CA ALA A 48 -3.05 -6.78 24.90
C ALA A 48 -2.53 -5.68 25.85
N SER A 49 -1.20 -5.49 25.92
CA SER A 49 -0.62 -4.36 26.64
C SER A 49 -1.13 -3.02 26.07
N SER A 50 -1.26 -1.99 26.90
CA SER A 50 -1.75 -0.66 26.46
C SER A 50 -0.92 -0.06 25.32
N GLN A 51 0.38 -0.35 25.31
CA GLN A 51 1.31 0.05 24.26
C GLN A 51 1.06 -0.74 22.96
N TYR A 52 0.81 -2.04 23.04
CA TYR A 52 0.42 -2.85 21.90
C TYR A 52 -0.90 -2.38 21.30
N VAL A 53 -1.92 -2.11 22.11
CA VAL A 53 -3.24 -1.63 21.63
C VAL A 53 -3.11 -0.30 20.89
N SER A 54 -2.29 0.62 21.38
CA SER A 54 -2.03 1.91 20.73
C SER A 54 -1.31 1.74 19.37
N MET A 55 -0.34 0.83 19.28
CA MET A 55 0.38 0.54 18.04
C MET A 55 -0.49 -0.23 17.03
N ALA A 56 -1.28 -1.18 17.51
CA ALA A 56 -2.20 -1.97 16.70
C ALA A 56 -3.32 -1.09 16.12
N THR A 57 -3.90 -0.19 16.92
CA THR A 57 -4.94 0.74 16.43
C THR A 57 -4.41 1.68 15.36
N LEU A 58 -3.22 2.27 15.55
CA LEU A 58 -2.57 3.07 14.52
C LEU A 58 -2.24 2.25 13.26
N GLY A 59 -1.81 1.00 13.43
CA GLY A 59 -1.60 0.06 12.33
C GLY A 59 -2.89 -0.23 11.54
N VAL A 60 -4.00 -0.52 12.22
CA VAL A 60 -5.32 -0.72 11.59
C VAL A 60 -5.77 0.55 10.85
N CYS A 61 -5.68 1.71 11.49
CA CYS A 61 -6.01 2.99 10.84
C CYS A 61 -5.14 3.24 9.61
N GLY A 62 -3.85 2.93 9.68
CA GLY A 62 -2.92 3.02 8.56
C GLY A 62 -3.27 2.05 7.43
N LEU A 63 -3.60 0.80 7.73
CA LEU A 63 -4.03 -0.17 6.72
C LEU A 63 -5.34 0.25 6.04
N LEU A 64 -6.31 0.74 6.80
CA LEU A 64 -7.56 1.23 6.23
C LEU A 64 -7.35 2.48 5.38
N ALA A 65 -6.63 3.48 5.89
CA ALA A 65 -6.40 4.73 5.17
C ALA A 65 -5.51 4.53 3.94
N TYR A 66 -4.38 3.85 4.07
CA TYR A 66 -3.41 3.74 2.98
C TYR A 66 -3.72 2.57 2.05
N SER A 67 -4.05 1.38 2.55
CA SER A 67 -4.27 0.21 1.70
C SER A 67 -5.63 0.26 1.00
N VAL A 68 -6.72 0.52 1.73
CA VAL A 68 -8.07 0.49 1.12
C VAL A 68 -8.26 1.67 0.16
N LEU A 69 -7.87 2.88 0.53
CA LEU A 69 -8.03 4.04 -0.36
C LEU A 69 -7.15 3.93 -1.61
N SER A 70 -5.91 3.48 -1.47
CA SER A 70 -5.01 3.32 -2.63
C SER A 70 -5.51 2.21 -3.56
N LEU A 71 -5.94 1.06 -3.02
CA LEU A 71 -6.55 -0.01 -3.82
C LEU A 71 -7.83 0.45 -4.51
N ALA A 72 -8.70 1.20 -3.82
CA ALA A 72 -9.92 1.73 -4.40
C ALA A 72 -9.63 2.71 -5.54
N LEU A 73 -8.66 3.62 -5.37
CA LEU A 73 -8.22 4.53 -6.42
C LEU A 73 -7.67 3.78 -7.64
N VAL A 74 -6.80 2.78 -7.41
CA VAL A 74 -6.24 1.96 -8.49
C VAL A 74 -7.33 1.17 -9.21
N ALA A 75 -8.24 0.54 -8.48
CA ALA A 75 -9.36 -0.20 -9.06
C ALA A 75 -10.28 0.70 -9.87
N TRP A 76 -10.61 1.89 -9.36
CA TRP A 76 -11.44 2.86 -10.05
C TRP A 76 -10.80 3.35 -11.36
N VAL A 77 -9.51 3.72 -11.31
CA VAL A 77 -8.75 4.10 -12.51
C VAL A 77 -8.69 2.95 -13.52
N THR A 78 -8.49 1.72 -13.05
CA THR A 78 -8.42 0.52 -13.91
C THR A 78 -9.76 0.23 -14.59
N LEU A 79 -10.89 0.40 -13.88
CA LEU A 79 -12.22 0.22 -14.45
C LEU A 79 -12.58 1.31 -15.48
N GLN A 80 -12.07 2.52 -15.30
CA GLN A 80 -12.33 3.64 -16.22
C GLN A 80 -11.37 3.66 -17.42
N TYR A 81 -10.25 2.94 -17.33
CA TYR A 81 -9.25 2.78 -18.37
C TYR A 81 -9.80 2.28 -19.73
N PRO A 82 -10.60 1.18 -19.83
CA PRO A 82 -11.11 0.70 -21.12
C PRO A 82 -12.00 1.71 -21.84
N ALA A 83 -12.85 2.44 -21.10
CA ALA A 83 -13.69 3.49 -21.67
C ALA A 83 -12.84 4.66 -22.21
N MET A 84 -11.76 5.04 -21.53
CA MET A 84 -10.86 6.11 -21.97
C MET A 84 -9.98 5.75 -23.17
N ILE A 85 -9.60 4.47 -23.34
CA ILE A 85 -8.83 4.04 -24.53
C ILE A 85 -9.70 4.11 -25.79
N SER A 86 -10.97 3.73 -25.69
CA SER A 86 -11.91 3.73 -26.82
C SER A 86 -12.19 5.14 -27.39
N SER A 87 -11.89 6.21 -26.63
CA SER A 87 -12.13 7.60 -27.04
C SER A 87 -11.01 8.22 -27.89
N GLY A 88 -10.06 7.42 -28.39
CA GLY A 88 -8.98 7.89 -29.28
C GLY A 88 -7.84 8.66 -28.60
N ARG A 89 -7.83 8.79 -27.27
CA ARG A 89 -6.74 9.41 -26.47
C ARG A 89 -5.87 8.38 -25.73
N GLY A 90 -5.97 7.11 -26.11
CA GLY A 90 -5.32 5.97 -25.46
C GLY A 90 -3.82 6.19 -25.21
N CYS A 91 -3.05 6.55 -26.25
CA CYS A 91 -1.59 6.74 -26.12
C CYS A 91 -1.18 7.76 -25.03
N MET A 92 -1.89 8.89 -24.92
CA MET A 92 -1.54 9.94 -23.95
C MET A 92 -1.82 9.49 -22.51
N ILE A 93 -2.85 8.65 -22.32
CA ILE A 93 -3.27 8.10 -21.02
C ILE A 93 -2.34 6.95 -20.61
N THR A 94 -1.94 6.08 -21.54
CA THR A 94 -0.97 5.00 -21.30
C THR A 94 0.39 5.55 -20.87
N VAL A 95 0.84 6.67 -21.45
CA VAL A 95 2.08 7.35 -21.03
C VAL A 95 1.93 7.95 -19.63
N ARG A 96 0.75 8.44 -19.23
CA ARG A 96 0.51 9.13 -17.95
C ARG A 96 0.30 8.20 -16.75
N TYR A 97 -0.16 6.97 -17.00
CA TYR A 97 -0.31 5.89 -16.01
C TYR A 97 0.74 4.79 -16.18
N ARG A 98 1.90 5.11 -16.76
CA ARG A 98 3.00 4.15 -16.96
C ARG A 98 3.38 3.49 -15.63
N PHE A 99 3.38 4.24 -14.52
CA PHE A 99 3.66 3.71 -13.18
C PHE A 99 2.73 2.57 -12.71
N LEU A 100 1.50 2.50 -13.26
CA LEU A 100 0.51 1.46 -12.96
C LEU A 100 0.58 0.27 -13.92
N PHE A 101 0.86 0.53 -15.21
CA PHE A 101 0.71 -0.47 -16.29
C PHE A 101 2.02 -0.87 -16.97
N LEU A 102 3.19 -0.43 -16.48
CA LEU A 102 4.52 -0.70 -17.08
C LEU A 102 4.86 -2.19 -17.27
N ARG A 103 4.10 -3.12 -16.70
CA ARG A 103 4.24 -4.56 -16.98
C ARG A 103 3.55 -5.00 -18.27
N PHE A 104 2.53 -4.28 -18.75
CA PHE A 104 1.81 -4.59 -19.98
C PHE A 104 2.22 -3.60 -21.07
N SER A 105 3.30 -3.94 -21.79
CA SER A 105 3.64 -3.27 -23.04
C SER A 105 2.65 -3.71 -24.10
N SER A 106 1.59 -2.93 -24.35
CA SER A 106 0.92 -3.00 -25.64
C SER A 106 1.78 -2.20 -26.62
N SER A 107 2.58 -2.89 -27.42
CA SER A 107 3.22 -2.30 -28.59
C SER A 107 2.10 -1.74 -29.48
N CYS A 108 1.93 -0.41 -29.45
CA CYS A 108 1.15 0.33 -30.43
C CYS A 108 2.08 0.73 -31.58
#